data_AF-A0A2V4LFQ4-F1
#
_entry.id   AF-A0A2V4LFQ4-F1
#
_cell.length_a   1.000
_cell.length_b   1.000
_cell.length_c   1.000
_cell.angle_alpha   90.00
_cell.angle_beta   90.00
_cell.angle_gamma   90.00
#
_symmetry.space_group_name_H-M   'P 1'
#
loop_
_entity.id
_entity.type
_entity.pdbx_description
1 polymer ?
#
loop_
_entity_poly.entity_id
_entity_poly.type
_entity_poly.pdbx_seq_one_letter_code
_entity_poly.pdbx_strand_id
1 'polypeptide(L)'
;MRGLRVALPLLAGLLAGCQLLDLDRQLHSAQRELLLVPGQLQGERQALVVLLDENDALVGYRIVAPDEQFYFSVERGDYRLLAFVDDNHNFRLDPGEPRHFLPTADAVALRLQPTPAQRTELAGLNPLAPRRDDGSAVPAADLSLGRLYREHPRLRHNYLQVVEFDDPRFDPARIEQGAWRPLDFVREVGYGLYLLRPWQAGLEPVVLVHGINDSPRSWRQLAAAIDPQRFQVLLYHYPSGSPLNNSAYLLSEALRDVQLRHGAPRFHLLAHSMGGLVARRSVQLLDPGSSADLCLFMTLSTPWDGHPAAARGVARAPVVAPVWRDMAPGSRYLQELFATPLPAQARHWLLASYQPGGRQPSDGVVPLASQLRAAAQDGAQRLFVLEESHTGILLSQRSQALLRRALDELPAEGCGR
;
A
#
# COMPACT_ATOMS: atom_id res chain seq x y z
N MET A 1 31.43 44.49 16.19
CA MET A 1 31.78 43.50 15.16
C MET A 1 30.52 42.76 14.74
N ARG A 2 29.85 43.26 13.69
CA ARG A 2 28.69 42.63 13.04
C ARG A 2 29.16 42.15 11.66
N GLY A 3 28.73 40.96 11.27
CA GLY A 3 28.81 40.48 9.90
C GLY A 3 29.53 39.15 9.80
N LEU A 4 28.76 38.06 9.70
CA LEU A 4 28.86 37.05 8.64
C LEU A 4 27.86 35.90 8.91
N ARG A 5 26.59 36.00 8.50
CA ARG A 5 25.68 34.84 8.30
C ARG A 5 24.56 35.19 7.32
N VAL A 6 24.88 35.41 6.05
CA VAL A 6 23.90 35.38 4.96
C VAL A 6 24.54 34.66 3.78
N ALA A 7 24.50 33.33 3.82
CA ALA A 7 24.81 32.46 2.69
C ALA A 7 24.28 31.04 2.96
N LEU A 8 22.96 30.90 3.18
CA LEU A 8 22.33 29.58 3.30
C LEU A 8 20.93 29.39 2.65
N PRO A 9 20.33 30.32 1.86
CA PRO A 9 19.09 30.01 1.14
C PRO A 9 19.34 29.45 -0.29
N LEU A 10 20.54 29.61 -0.86
CA LEU A 10 20.85 29.16 -2.23
C LEU A 10 21.12 27.64 -2.32
N LEU A 11 21.69 27.00 -1.30
CA LEU A 11 21.97 25.55 -1.33
C LEU A 11 20.70 24.69 -1.15
N ALA A 12 19.72 25.14 -0.36
CA ALA A 12 18.46 24.41 -0.16
C ALA A 12 17.55 24.47 -1.41
N GLY A 13 17.59 25.56 -2.18
CA GLY A 13 16.90 25.68 -3.45
C GLY A 13 17.49 24.80 -4.56
N LEU A 14 18.81 24.56 -4.54
CA LEU A 14 19.49 23.70 -5.50
C LEU A 14 19.17 22.21 -5.28
N LEU A 15 19.11 21.75 -4.03
CA LEU A 15 18.76 20.35 -3.71
C LEU A 15 17.30 20.01 -4.06
N ALA A 16 16.36 20.92 -3.75
CA ALA A 16 14.97 20.75 -4.16
C ALA A 16 14.80 20.81 -5.71
N GLY A 17 15.64 21.61 -6.39
CA GLY A 17 15.65 21.69 -7.85
C GLY A 17 16.11 20.37 -8.51
N CYS A 18 17.17 19.74 -8.01
CA CYS A 18 17.64 18.45 -8.50
C CYS A 18 16.59 17.33 -8.33
N GLN A 19 15.95 17.25 -7.16
CA GLN A 19 14.92 16.24 -6.89
C GLN A 19 13.69 16.39 -7.80
N LEU A 20 13.28 17.63 -8.11
CA LEU A 20 12.17 17.87 -9.04
C LEU A 20 12.52 17.52 -10.49
N LEU A 21 13.77 17.74 -10.91
CA LEU A 21 14.25 17.33 -12.23
C LEU A 21 14.34 15.80 -12.35
N ASP A 22 14.77 15.11 -11.29
CA ASP A 22 14.77 13.65 -11.23
C ASP A 22 13.34 13.13 -11.34
N LEU A 23 12.42 13.68 -10.56
CA LEU A 23 11.02 13.33 -10.60
C LEU A 23 10.41 13.56 -11.99
N ASP A 24 10.69 14.68 -12.64
CA ASP A 24 10.21 14.97 -14.00
C ASP A 24 10.67 13.90 -15.00
N ARG A 25 11.96 13.56 -14.96
CA ARG A 25 12.53 12.49 -15.79
C ARG A 25 11.84 11.15 -15.54
N GLN A 26 11.55 10.85 -14.29
CA GLN A 26 10.87 9.60 -13.88
C GLN A 26 9.44 9.53 -14.40
N LEU A 27 8.69 10.63 -14.33
CA LEU A 27 7.31 10.69 -14.83
C LEU A 27 7.27 10.51 -16.37
N HIS A 28 8.17 11.19 -17.09
CA HIS A 28 8.28 11.04 -18.55
C HIS A 28 8.78 9.64 -18.95
N SER A 29 9.72 9.06 -18.20
CA SER A 29 10.20 7.68 -18.42
C SER A 29 9.05 6.69 -18.22
N ALA A 30 8.32 6.78 -17.11
CA ALA A 30 7.18 5.90 -16.82
C ALA A 30 6.13 5.93 -17.92
N GLN A 31 5.75 7.10 -18.43
CA GLN A 31 4.75 7.22 -19.49
C GLN A 31 5.24 6.68 -20.85
N ARG A 32 6.54 6.74 -21.12
CA ARG A 32 7.12 6.25 -22.38
C ARG A 32 7.39 4.75 -22.36
N GLU A 33 7.87 4.24 -21.23
CA GLU A 33 8.44 2.89 -21.10
C GLU A 33 7.45 1.87 -20.54
N LEU A 34 6.42 2.31 -19.80
CA LEU A 34 5.47 1.41 -19.17
C LEU A 34 4.13 1.35 -19.88
N LEU A 35 3.57 0.15 -19.89
CA LEU A 35 2.20 -0.14 -20.26
C LEU A 35 1.37 -0.44 -19.01
N LEU A 36 0.07 -0.23 -19.15
CA LEU A 36 -0.94 -0.73 -18.25
C LEU A 36 -1.65 -1.88 -18.98
N VAL A 37 -1.75 -3.03 -18.32
CA VAL A 37 -2.64 -4.14 -18.71
C VAL A 37 -3.80 -4.16 -17.70
N PRO A 38 -4.88 -3.40 -17.96
CA PRO A 38 -6.06 -3.36 -17.10
C PRO A 38 -7.10 -4.39 -17.53
N GLY A 39 -7.95 -4.82 -16.61
CA GLY A 39 -9.09 -5.65 -16.93
C GLY A 39 -10.10 -5.71 -15.80
N GLN A 40 -11.10 -6.56 -15.98
CA GLN A 40 -12.13 -6.81 -14.98
C GLN A 40 -12.44 -8.29 -14.94
N LEU A 41 -12.63 -8.82 -13.73
CA LEU A 41 -13.16 -10.17 -13.55
C LEU A 41 -14.70 -10.12 -13.60
N GLN A 42 -15.27 -10.93 -14.47
CA GLN A 42 -16.70 -11.16 -14.60
C GLN A 42 -17.06 -12.52 -14.02
N GLY A 43 -18.21 -12.61 -13.36
CA GLY A 43 -18.73 -13.84 -12.78
C GLY A 43 -18.95 -13.71 -11.28
N GLU A 44 -19.14 -14.85 -10.61
CA GLU A 44 -19.58 -14.88 -9.20
C GLU A 44 -18.50 -15.35 -8.23
N ARG A 45 -17.33 -15.76 -8.72
CA ARG A 45 -16.24 -16.29 -7.91
C ARG A 45 -14.96 -15.49 -8.06
N GLN A 46 -14.21 -15.41 -6.96
CA GLN A 46 -12.84 -14.90 -6.97
C GLN A 46 -11.96 -15.74 -7.88
N ALA A 47 -11.01 -15.12 -8.57
CA ALA A 47 -10.04 -15.80 -9.42
C ALA A 47 -8.62 -15.26 -9.23
N LEU A 48 -7.64 -16.11 -9.48
CA LEU A 48 -6.25 -15.73 -9.68
C LEU A 48 -6.07 -15.31 -11.14
N VAL A 49 -5.75 -14.03 -11.35
CA VAL A 49 -5.46 -13.48 -12.68
C VAL A 49 -3.95 -13.40 -12.85
N VAL A 50 -3.44 -14.13 -13.82
CA VAL A 50 -2.03 -14.31 -14.11
C VAL A 50 -1.67 -13.56 -15.37
N LEU A 51 -0.65 -12.71 -15.29
CA LEU A 51 -0.04 -12.07 -16.45
C LEU A 51 1.20 -12.87 -16.86
N LEU A 52 1.21 -13.28 -18.13
CA LEU A 52 2.29 -14.04 -18.75
C LEU A 52 2.91 -13.23 -19.89
N ASP A 53 4.21 -13.43 -20.13
CA ASP A 53 4.88 -12.88 -21.31
C ASP A 53 4.67 -13.74 -22.58
N GLU A 54 5.30 -13.34 -23.67
CA GLU A 54 5.28 -14.06 -24.95
C GLU A 54 5.89 -15.48 -24.90
N ASN A 55 6.53 -15.87 -23.79
CA ASN A 55 7.13 -17.19 -23.57
C ASN A 55 6.42 -18.00 -22.47
N ASP A 56 5.21 -17.57 -22.07
CA ASP A 56 4.45 -18.16 -20.96
C ASP A 56 5.15 -18.06 -19.60
N ALA A 57 6.14 -17.16 -19.46
CA ALA A 57 6.77 -16.90 -18.17
C ALA A 57 5.91 -15.94 -17.35
N LEU A 58 5.81 -16.22 -16.05
CA LEU A 58 5.05 -15.40 -15.12
C LEU A 58 5.65 -14.00 -14.98
N VAL A 59 4.84 -12.98 -15.21
CA VAL A 59 5.22 -11.58 -14.97
C VAL A 59 4.69 -11.11 -13.60
N GLY A 60 3.48 -11.56 -13.25
CA GLY A 60 2.86 -11.31 -11.96
C GLY A 60 1.44 -11.84 -11.92
N TYR A 61 0.81 -11.80 -10.75
CA TYR A 61 -0.59 -12.20 -10.60
C TYR A 61 -1.36 -11.24 -9.70
N ARG A 62 -2.69 -11.35 -9.74
CA ARG A 62 -3.64 -10.66 -8.86
C ARG A 62 -4.67 -11.64 -8.32
N ILE A 63 -5.14 -11.38 -7.11
CA ILE A 63 -6.30 -12.05 -6.54
C ILE A 63 -7.47 -11.11 -6.76
N VAL A 64 -8.41 -11.48 -7.62
CA VAL A 64 -9.46 -10.57 -8.09
C VAL A 64 -10.82 -11.11 -7.66
N ALA A 65 -11.59 -10.30 -6.93
CA ALA A 65 -12.93 -10.63 -6.51
C ALA A 65 -13.94 -10.47 -7.68
N PRO A 66 -15.15 -11.04 -7.56
CA PRO A 66 -16.23 -10.83 -8.52
C PRO A 66 -16.46 -9.34 -8.84
N ASP A 67 -16.62 -9.01 -10.12
CA ASP A 67 -16.84 -7.65 -10.65
C ASP A 67 -15.72 -6.64 -10.35
N GLU A 68 -14.60 -7.08 -9.81
CA GLU A 68 -13.48 -6.22 -9.46
C GLU A 68 -12.56 -5.95 -10.66
N GLN A 69 -12.02 -4.72 -10.68
CA GLN A 69 -11.04 -4.29 -11.66
C GLN A 69 -9.63 -4.67 -11.20
N PHE A 70 -8.79 -5.13 -12.12
CA PHE A 70 -7.38 -5.39 -11.87
C PHE A 70 -6.50 -4.63 -12.85
N TYR A 71 -5.23 -4.46 -12.49
CA TYR A 71 -4.24 -3.95 -13.42
C TYR A 71 -2.82 -4.39 -13.10
N PHE A 72 -2.02 -4.45 -14.17
CA PHE A 72 -0.58 -4.62 -14.12
C PHE A 72 0.09 -3.41 -14.75
N SER A 73 1.15 -2.91 -14.11
CA SER A 73 2.06 -1.93 -14.70
C SER A 73 3.35 -2.66 -15.07
N VAL A 74 3.64 -2.72 -16.36
CA VAL A 74 4.70 -3.55 -16.94
C VAL A 74 5.48 -2.75 -17.97
N GLU A 75 6.65 -3.24 -18.36
CA GLU A 75 7.40 -2.65 -19.46
C GLU A 75 6.69 -2.91 -20.80
N ARG A 76 7.18 -2.31 -21.88
CA ARG A 76 6.63 -2.58 -23.21
C ARG A 76 6.90 -4.02 -23.63
N GLY A 77 5.86 -4.72 -24.04
CA GLY A 77 5.91 -6.09 -24.54
C GLY A 77 4.52 -6.60 -24.85
N ASP A 78 4.46 -7.80 -25.42
CA ASP A 78 3.23 -8.54 -25.64
C ASP A 78 2.97 -9.46 -24.44
N TYR A 79 1.72 -9.46 -23.98
CA TYR A 79 1.31 -10.17 -22.78
C TYR A 79 0.08 -11.01 -23.03
N ARG A 80 -0.10 -12.02 -22.19
CA ARG A 80 -1.25 -12.92 -22.17
C ARG A 80 -1.84 -12.92 -20.76
N LEU A 81 -3.15 -13.15 -20.66
CA LEU A 81 -3.84 -13.24 -19.38
C LEU A 81 -4.45 -14.62 -19.19
N LEU A 82 -4.25 -15.20 -18.02
CA LEU A 82 -4.91 -16.43 -17.59
C LEU A 82 -5.63 -16.16 -16.27
N ALA A 83 -6.95 -16.22 -16.25
CA ALA A 83 -7.72 -16.25 -15.00
C ALA A 83 -8.14 -17.67 -14.68
N PHE A 84 -8.00 -18.09 -13.43
CA PHE A 84 -8.57 -19.34 -12.95
C PHE A 84 -9.10 -19.25 -11.53
N VAL A 85 -10.13 -20.05 -11.23
CA VAL A 85 -10.68 -20.19 -9.88
C VAL A 85 -9.94 -21.33 -9.20
N ASP A 86 -9.24 -21.00 -8.12
CA ASP A 86 -8.49 -21.94 -7.28
C ASP A 86 -9.43 -22.50 -6.20
N ASP A 87 -10.12 -23.60 -6.51
CA ASP A 87 -11.18 -24.15 -5.65
C ASP A 87 -10.60 -24.85 -4.41
N ASN A 88 -9.32 -25.23 -4.43
CA ASN A 88 -8.65 -25.93 -3.32
C ASN A 88 -7.59 -25.09 -2.59
N HIS A 89 -7.43 -23.82 -2.98
CA HIS A 89 -6.51 -22.84 -2.40
C HIS A 89 -5.02 -23.25 -2.44
N ASN A 90 -4.62 -24.05 -3.43
CA ASN A 90 -3.23 -24.50 -3.58
C ASN A 90 -2.38 -23.57 -4.46
N PHE A 91 -2.99 -22.51 -5.02
CA PHE A 91 -2.39 -21.53 -5.92
C PHE A 91 -1.88 -22.12 -7.25
N ARG A 92 -2.45 -23.21 -7.72
CA ARG A 92 -2.11 -23.88 -8.97
C ARG A 92 -3.38 -24.07 -9.78
N LEU A 93 -3.26 -23.95 -11.09
CA LEU A 93 -4.34 -24.32 -11.98
C LEU A 93 -4.39 -25.85 -12.08
N ASP A 94 -5.41 -26.45 -11.49
CA ASP A 94 -5.67 -27.89 -11.52
C ASP A 94 -6.62 -28.31 -12.66
N PRO A 95 -6.58 -29.58 -13.12
CA PRO A 95 -7.50 -30.08 -14.13
C PRO A 95 -8.97 -29.94 -13.73
N GLY A 96 -9.78 -29.37 -14.62
CA GLY A 96 -11.21 -29.15 -14.38
C GLY A 96 -11.57 -27.84 -13.67
N GLU A 97 -10.58 -27.11 -13.14
CA GLU A 97 -10.83 -25.80 -12.54
C GLU A 97 -11.31 -24.79 -13.60
N PRO A 98 -12.29 -23.94 -13.25
CA PRO A 98 -12.76 -22.92 -14.15
C PRO A 98 -11.65 -21.94 -14.53
N ARG A 99 -11.53 -21.66 -15.82
CA ARG A 99 -10.46 -20.81 -16.36
C ARG A 99 -10.90 -19.99 -17.57
N HIS A 100 -10.12 -18.96 -17.87
CA HIS A 100 -10.23 -18.16 -19.07
C HIS A 100 -8.82 -17.72 -19.47
N PHE A 101 -8.41 -18.09 -20.67
CA PHE A 101 -7.14 -17.67 -21.26
C PHE A 101 -7.38 -16.67 -22.39
N LEU A 102 -6.74 -15.51 -22.29
CA LEU A 102 -6.63 -14.51 -23.34
C LEU A 102 -5.20 -14.56 -23.91
N PRO A 103 -5.02 -15.13 -25.12
CA PRO A 103 -3.72 -15.26 -25.76
C PRO A 103 -3.04 -13.91 -26.07
N THR A 104 -3.83 -12.86 -26.22
CA THR A 104 -3.37 -11.49 -26.43
C THR A 104 -4.13 -10.60 -25.46
N ALA A 105 -3.40 -9.95 -24.55
CA ALA A 105 -3.94 -8.97 -23.63
C ALA A 105 -3.84 -7.57 -24.24
N ASP A 106 -4.92 -6.80 -24.17
CA ASP A 106 -4.89 -5.40 -24.56
C ASP A 106 -4.11 -4.57 -23.53
N ALA A 107 -3.18 -3.77 -24.02
CA ALA A 107 -2.32 -2.92 -23.20
C ALA A 107 -2.33 -1.49 -23.72
N VAL A 108 -2.28 -0.52 -22.81
CA VAL A 108 -2.24 0.90 -23.15
C VAL A 108 -1.05 1.59 -22.50
N ALA A 109 -0.63 2.74 -23.02
CA ALA A 109 0.39 3.55 -22.36
C ALA A 109 -0.02 3.89 -20.92
N LEU A 110 0.92 3.79 -19.98
CA LEU A 110 0.65 4.05 -18.57
C LEU A 110 0.13 5.48 -18.38
N ARG A 111 -1.05 5.59 -17.76
CA ARG A 111 -1.62 6.86 -17.34
C ARG A 111 -1.58 6.98 -15.82
N LEU A 112 -0.96 8.04 -15.32
CA LEU A 112 -0.94 8.34 -13.90
C LEU A 112 -2.29 8.90 -13.45
N GLN A 113 -2.82 8.35 -12.36
CA GLN A 113 -4.05 8.82 -11.69
C GLN A 113 -5.23 9.04 -12.67
N PRO A 114 -5.65 8.02 -13.44
CA PRO A 114 -6.80 8.12 -14.34
C PRO A 114 -8.07 8.49 -13.55
N THR A 115 -8.99 9.23 -14.19
CA THR A 115 -10.33 9.48 -13.63
C THR A 115 -11.13 8.18 -13.55
N PRO A 116 -12.24 8.08 -12.79
CA PRO A 116 -13.04 6.86 -12.74
C PRO A 116 -13.63 6.48 -14.07
N ALA A 117 -14.11 7.44 -14.86
CA ALA A 117 -14.60 7.16 -16.20
C ALA A 117 -13.51 6.47 -17.04
N GLN A 118 -12.28 6.98 -16.95
CA GLN A 118 -11.11 6.35 -17.57
C GLN A 118 -10.78 4.99 -16.96
N ARG A 119 -10.87 4.82 -15.63
CA ARG A 119 -10.66 3.51 -14.99
C ARG A 119 -11.67 2.47 -15.46
N THR A 120 -12.94 2.84 -15.55
CA THR A 120 -14.01 1.97 -16.06
C THR A 120 -13.78 1.63 -17.53
N GLU A 121 -13.42 2.61 -18.36
CA GLU A 121 -13.06 2.39 -19.77
C GLU A 121 -11.87 1.42 -19.89
N LEU A 122 -10.81 1.67 -19.13
CA LEU A 122 -9.60 0.83 -19.10
C LEU A 122 -9.91 -0.60 -18.62
N ALA A 123 -10.73 -0.76 -17.58
CA ALA A 123 -11.11 -2.06 -17.06
C ALA A 123 -11.89 -2.90 -18.10
N GLY A 124 -12.56 -2.26 -19.05
CA GLY A 124 -13.27 -2.93 -20.14
C GLY A 124 -12.38 -3.53 -21.23
N LEU A 125 -11.06 -3.28 -21.22
CA LEU A 125 -10.13 -3.77 -22.25
C LEU A 125 -9.95 -5.29 -22.18
N ASN A 126 -9.78 -5.85 -20.98
CA ASN A 126 -9.57 -7.29 -20.80
C ASN A 126 -10.64 -7.89 -19.86
N PRO A 127 -11.86 -8.16 -20.36
CA PRO A 127 -12.87 -8.87 -19.59
C PRO A 127 -12.48 -10.34 -19.44
N LEU A 128 -12.31 -10.80 -18.21
CA LEU A 128 -12.00 -12.19 -17.89
C LEU A 128 -13.22 -12.84 -17.24
N ALA A 129 -13.64 -13.98 -17.79
CA ALA A 129 -14.80 -14.74 -17.29
C ALA A 129 -14.45 -16.22 -17.23
N PRO A 130 -13.85 -16.72 -16.12
CA PRO A 130 -13.52 -18.13 -15.95
C PRO A 130 -14.73 -19.04 -16.14
N ARG A 131 -14.61 -20.04 -17.02
CA ARG A 131 -15.66 -21.03 -17.31
C ARG A 131 -15.12 -22.42 -17.06
N ARG A 132 -16.02 -23.40 -16.90
CA ARG A 132 -15.62 -24.81 -16.79
C ARG A 132 -14.66 -25.18 -17.91
N ASP A 133 -13.66 -25.98 -17.57
CA ASP A 133 -12.68 -26.51 -18.51
C ASP A 133 -13.39 -27.12 -19.73
N ASP A 134 -13.11 -26.57 -20.91
CA ASP A 134 -13.63 -27.01 -22.20
C ASP A 134 -12.60 -27.84 -23.00
N GLY A 135 -11.48 -28.19 -22.38
CA GLY A 135 -10.36 -28.92 -23.00
C GLY A 135 -9.41 -28.03 -23.80
N SER A 136 -9.61 -26.71 -23.82
CA SER A 136 -8.65 -25.78 -24.44
C SER A 136 -7.29 -25.85 -23.76
N ALA A 137 -6.24 -25.87 -24.58
CA ALA A 137 -4.86 -25.82 -24.09
C ALA A 137 -4.59 -24.43 -23.50
N VAL A 138 -4.07 -24.41 -22.28
CA VAL A 138 -3.68 -23.18 -21.58
C VAL A 138 -2.30 -23.36 -20.96
N PRO A 139 -1.56 -22.27 -20.72
CA PRO A 139 -0.30 -22.33 -20.00
C PRO A 139 -0.48 -22.91 -18.60
N ALA A 140 0.49 -23.69 -18.14
CA ALA A 140 0.49 -24.17 -16.76
C ALA A 140 0.75 -23.00 -15.80
N ALA A 141 -0.08 -22.88 -14.76
CA ALA A 141 0.09 -21.86 -13.71
C ALA A 141 0.31 -22.52 -12.36
N ASP A 142 1.44 -22.23 -11.72
CA ASP A 142 1.73 -22.62 -10.34
C ASP A 142 2.33 -21.42 -9.62
N LEU A 143 1.48 -20.79 -8.82
CA LEU A 143 1.78 -19.62 -8.02
C LEU A 143 2.10 -20.03 -6.57
N SER A 144 2.50 -21.27 -6.31
CA SER A 144 2.97 -21.68 -4.99
C SER A 144 4.24 -20.91 -4.62
N LEU A 145 4.37 -20.49 -3.35
CA LEU A 145 5.52 -19.67 -2.90
C LEU A 145 6.88 -20.30 -3.22
N GLY A 146 6.98 -21.62 -3.10
CA GLY A 146 8.21 -22.34 -3.45
C GLY A 146 8.60 -22.19 -4.92
N ARG A 147 7.64 -22.13 -5.84
CA ARG A 147 7.90 -21.88 -7.26
C ARG A 147 8.15 -20.39 -7.51
N LEU A 148 7.32 -19.50 -6.97
CA LEU A 148 7.47 -18.06 -7.10
C LEU A 148 8.85 -17.58 -6.62
N TYR A 149 9.35 -18.10 -5.49
CA TYR A 149 10.67 -17.75 -4.99
C TYR A 149 11.83 -18.26 -5.87
N ARG A 150 11.64 -19.38 -6.57
CA ARG A 150 12.66 -19.91 -7.49
C ARG A 150 12.71 -19.13 -8.79
N GLU A 151 11.54 -18.78 -9.32
CA GLU A 151 11.40 -18.20 -10.67
C GLU A 151 11.42 -16.67 -10.67
N HIS A 152 11.12 -16.02 -9.54
CA HIS A 152 11.10 -14.56 -9.40
C HIS A 152 12.02 -14.08 -8.27
N PRO A 153 13.31 -13.83 -8.56
CA PRO A 153 14.29 -13.38 -7.56
C PRO A 153 13.84 -12.12 -6.80
N ARG A 154 13.14 -11.21 -7.48
CA ARG A 154 12.61 -9.99 -6.86
C ARG A 154 11.53 -10.28 -5.83
N LEU A 155 10.55 -11.13 -6.17
CA LEU A 155 9.50 -11.54 -5.26
C LEU A 155 10.10 -12.31 -4.09
N ARG A 156 11.06 -13.23 -4.36
CA ARG A 156 11.84 -13.89 -3.31
C ARG A 156 12.50 -12.90 -2.37
N HIS A 157 13.00 -11.78 -2.85
CA HIS A 157 13.63 -10.79 -1.97
C HIS A 157 12.59 -10.00 -1.18
N ASN A 158 11.42 -9.72 -1.77
CA ASN A 158 10.50 -8.70 -1.26
C ASN A 158 9.26 -9.19 -0.53
N TYR A 159 8.92 -10.47 -0.65
CA TYR A 159 7.68 -11.00 -0.12
C TYR A 159 7.97 -12.05 0.96
N LEU A 160 7.46 -11.79 2.16
CA LEU A 160 7.58 -12.61 3.38
C LEU A 160 9.01 -13.06 3.70
N GLN A 161 9.99 -12.24 3.33
CA GLN A 161 11.37 -12.46 3.77
C GLN A 161 11.58 -11.95 5.18
N VAL A 162 12.39 -12.69 5.93
CA VAL A 162 12.84 -12.28 7.26
C VAL A 162 13.94 -11.23 7.10
N VAL A 163 13.75 -10.08 7.75
CA VAL A 163 14.62 -8.91 7.69
C VAL A 163 14.79 -8.31 9.07
N GLU A 164 15.81 -7.46 9.20
CA GLU A 164 16.01 -6.61 10.37
C GLU A 164 15.59 -5.17 10.05
N PHE A 165 15.36 -4.35 11.08
CA PHE A 165 15.07 -2.93 10.87
C PHE A 165 16.23 -2.13 10.26
N ASP A 166 17.45 -2.66 10.29
CA ASP A 166 18.65 -2.08 9.68
C ASP A 166 18.94 -2.62 8.27
N ASP A 167 17.99 -3.34 7.67
CA ASP A 167 18.14 -3.85 6.31
C ASP A 167 18.40 -2.72 5.29
N PRO A 168 19.37 -2.89 4.35
CA PRO A 168 19.74 -1.85 3.39
C PRO A 168 18.60 -1.34 2.49
N ARG A 169 17.52 -2.13 2.34
CA ARG A 169 16.31 -1.66 1.65
C ARG A 169 15.65 -0.49 2.35
N PHE A 170 15.84 -0.34 3.65
CA PHE A 170 15.23 0.71 4.49
C PHE A 170 16.18 1.88 4.76
N ASP A 171 17.26 1.99 4.00
CA ASP A 171 18.25 3.05 4.18
C ASP A 171 17.76 4.42 3.69
N PRO A 172 18.29 5.53 4.23
CA PRO A 172 17.91 6.89 3.84
C PRO A 172 17.97 7.16 2.33
N ALA A 173 18.94 6.58 1.62
CA ALA A 173 19.03 6.71 0.16
C ALA A 173 17.82 6.10 -0.56
N ARG A 174 17.29 4.97 -0.05
CA ARG A 174 16.09 4.33 -0.59
C ARG A 174 14.82 5.09 -0.24
N ILE A 175 14.79 5.75 0.91
CA ILE A 175 13.71 6.67 1.30
C ILE A 175 13.63 7.85 0.33
N GLU A 176 14.77 8.51 0.07
CA GLU A 176 14.84 9.62 -0.89
C GLU A 176 14.45 9.17 -2.31
N GLN A 177 14.95 8.01 -2.73
CA GLN A 177 14.59 7.40 -4.00
C GLN A 177 13.08 7.12 -4.09
N GLY A 178 12.47 6.55 -3.04
CA GLY A 178 11.02 6.28 -3.02
C GLY A 178 10.17 7.54 -3.10
N ALA A 179 10.68 8.67 -2.61
CA ALA A 179 9.98 9.95 -2.63
C ALA A 179 10.10 10.70 -3.98
N TRP A 180 11.29 10.70 -4.58
CA TRP A 180 11.60 11.57 -5.73
C TRP A 180 11.91 10.81 -7.02
N ARG A 181 12.26 9.52 -6.91
CA ARG A 181 12.55 8.62 -8.04
C ARG A 181 11.74 7.32 -7.93
N PRO A 182 10.39 7.40 -7.89
CA PRO A 182 9.54 6.25 -7.59
C PRO A 182 9.62 5.13 -8.64
N LEU A 183 9.90 5.44 -9.91
CA LEU A 183 10.09 4.41 -10.93
C LEU A 183 11.39 3.61 -10.68
N ASP A 184 12.48 4.31 -10.38
CA ASP A 184 13.74 3.65 -10.00
C ASP A 184 13.58 2.84 -8.72
N PHE A 185 12.85 3.36 -7.73
CA PHE A 185 12.55 2.60 -6.51
C PHE A 185 11.86 1.29 -6.86
N VAL A 186 10.83 1.30 -7.71
CA VAL A 186 10.14 0.07 -8.14
C VAL A 186 11.10 -0.87 -8.89
N ARG A 187 12.00 -0.32 -9.71
CA ARG A 187 12.99 -1.05 -10.52
C ARG A 187 14.21 -1.56 -9.77
N GLU A 188 14.51 -1.05 -8.58
CA GLU A 188 15.69 -1.48 -7.81
C GLU A 188 15.30 -2.14 -6.49
N VAL A 189 14.38 -1.53 -5.75
CA VAL A 189 13.89 -2.05 -4.46
C VAL A 189 12.62 -2.85 -4.67
N GLY A 190 11.59 -2.27 -5.29
CA GLY A 190 10.26 -2.85 -5.43
C GLY A 190 9.40 -2.65 -4.17
N TYR A 191 8.09 -2.84 -4.32
CA TYR A 191 7.20 -2.97 -3.17
C TYR A 191 7.57 -4.23 -2.39
N GLY A 192 7.40 -4.21 -1.07
CA GLY A 192 7.68 -5.38 -0.26
C GLY A 192 6.84 -5.47 1.01
N LEU A 193 6.64 -6.71 1.44
CA LEU A 193 6.00 -7.09 2.68
C LEU A 193 6.95 -8.04 3.39
N TYR A 194 7.60 -7.55 4.44
CA TYR A 194 8.68 -8.27 5.12
C TYR A 194 8.25 -8.76 6.50
N LEU A 195 8.96 -9.74 7.02
CA LEU A 195 8.78 -10.28 8.35
C LEU A 195 9.99 -9.92 9.22
N LEU A 196 9.77 -9.72 10.53
CA LEU A 196 10.88 -9.64 11.49
C LEU A 196 11.34 -11.02 11.97
N ARG A 197 10.51 -12.04 11.80
CA ARG A 197 10.78 -13.44 12.20
C ARG A 197 10.07 -14.39 11.22
N PRO A 198 10.56 -15.62 11.03
CA PRO A 198 9.89 -16.60 10.15
C PRO A 198 8.41 -16.71 10.47
N TRP A 199 7.59 -16.86 9.43
CA TRP A 199 6.14 -16.99 9.57
C TRP A 199 5.79 -18.16 10.50
N GLN A 200 4.89 -17.91 11.45
CA GLN A 200 4.36 -18.93 12.35
C GLN A 200 2.84 -19.00 12.22
N ALA A 201 2.33 -20.21 11.94
CA ALA A 201 0.89 -20.46 11.87
C ALA A 201 0.24 -20.16 13.23
N GLY A 202 -0.94 -19.54 13.20
CA GLY A 202 -1.71 -19.18 14.39
C GLY A 202 -1.39 -17.81 15.00
N LEU A 203 -0.31 -17.13 14.56
CA LEU A 203 -0.06 -15.74 14.96
C LEU A 203 -0.87 -14.75 14.11
N GLU A 204 -1.46 -13.74 14.75
CA GLU A 204 -2.26 -12.71 14.09
C GLU A 204 -1.35 -11.66 13.40
N PRO A 205 -1.46 -11.42 12.08
CA PRO A 205 -0.67 -10.41 11.37
C PRO A 205 -0.93 -8.98 11.86
N VAL A 206 0.14 -8.25 12.16
CA VAL A 206 0.14 -6.80 12.40
C VAL A 206 1.00 -6.13 11.32
N VAL A 207 0.35 -5.49 10.35
CA VAL A 207 1.02 -4.82 9.24
C VAL A 207 1.32 -3.37 9.59
N LEU A 208 2.59 -2.98 9.48
CA LEU A 208 3.10 -1.65 9.78
C LEU A 208 3.29 -0.86 8.48
N VAL A 209 2.61 0.28 8.37
CA VAL A 209 2.54 1.11 7.15
C VAL A 209 3.14 2.48 7.42
N HIS A 210 4.35 2.71 6.91
CA HIS A 210 5.12 3.95 7.14
C HIS A 210 4.57 5.18 6.42
N GLY A 211 5.07 6.37 6.78
CA GLY A 211 4.66 7.65 6.20
C GLY A 211 5.37 8.04 4.91
N ILE A 212 5.19 9.30 4.51
CA ILE A 212 5.95 9.92 3.41
C ILE A 212 7.39 10.18 3.84
N ASN A 213 8.36 9.96 2.95
CA ASN A 213 9.79 10.11 3.25
C ASN A 213 10.21 9.28 4.47
N ASP A 214 9.67 8.06 4.56
CA ASP A 214 9.92 7.14 5.67
C ASP A 214 10.13 5.71 5.17
N SER A 215 10.47 4.80 6.08
CA SER A 215 10.66 3.37 5.83
C SER A 215 10.23 2.54 7.03
N PRO A 216 10.19 1.20 6.91
CA PRO A 216 9.93 0.32 8.05
C PRO A 216 10.82 0.54 9.28
N ARG A 217 12.03 1.10 9.11
CA ARG A 217 12.98 1.40 10.19
C ARG A 217 12.35 2.19 11.34
N SER A 218 11.45 3.12 11.05
CA SER A 218 10.83 4.01 12.05
C SER A 218 9.88 3.30 13.02
N TRP A 219 9.45 2.07 12.69
CA TRP A 219 8.60 1.27 13.55
C TRP A 219 9.32 0.56 14.69
N ARG A 220 10.67 0.52 14.68
CA ARG A 220 11.49 -0.28 15.61
C ARG A 220 11.01 -0.20 17.06
N GLN A 221 10.75 1.01 17.55
CA GLN A 221 10.39 1.21 18.95
C GLN A 221 8.94 0.79 19.28
N LEU A 222 7.98 1.07 18.39
CA LEU A 222 6.59 0.63 18.60
C LEU A 222 6.43 -0.88 18.41
N ALA A 223 7.13 -1.47 17.44
CA ALA A 223 7.09 -2.90 17.19
C ALA A 223 7.58 -3.72 18.39
N ALA A 224 8.51 -3.18 19.19
CA ALA A 224 8.97 -3.82 20.42
C ALA A 224 7.87 -3.94 21.51
N ALA A 225 6.75 -3.22 21.36
CA ALA A 225 5.61 -3.30 22.28
C ALA A 225 4.56 -4.34 21.84
N ILE A 226 4.74 -5.00 20.68
CA ILE A 226 3.84 -6.02 20.15
C ILE A 226 4.25 -7.38 20.71
N ASP A 227 3.31 -8.11 21.31
CA ASP A 227 3.60 -9.45 21.88
C ASP A 227 3.97 -10.45 20.78
N PRO A 228 5.22 -10.93 20.76
CA PRO A 228 5.70 -11.87 19.74
C PRO A 228 5.09 -13.27 19.83
N GLN A 229 4.39 -13.62 20.92
CA GLN A 229 3.73 -14.92 21.10
C GLN A 229 2.33 -14.96 20.51
N ARG A 230 1.71 -13.80 20.26
CA ARG A 230 0.37 -13.69 19.69
C ARG A 230 0.37 -13.09 18.29
N PHE A 231 1.31 -12.20 18.00
CA PHE A 231 1.29 -11.42 16.77
C PHE A 231 2.51 -11.67 15.88
N GLN A 232 2.26 -11.73 14.57
CA GLN A 232 3.27 -11.73 13.52
C GLN A 232 3.41 -10.31 12.98
N VAL A 233 4.57 -9.68 13.15
CA VAL A 233 4.80 -8.32 12.61
C VAL A 233 5.20 -8.40 11.15
N LEU A 234 4.49 -7.64 10.30
CA LEU A 234 4.76 -7.46 8.88
C LEU A 234 5.11 -6.00 8.60
N LEU A 235 6.14 -5.78 7.80
CA LEU A 235 6.64 -4.45 7.42
C LEU A 235 6.29 -4.19 5.97
N TYR A 236 5.44 -3.20 5.70
CA TYR A 236 5.14 -2.80 4.32
C TYR A 236 6.06 -1.67 3.87
N HIS A 237 6.82 -1.88 2.79
CA HIS A 237 7.69 -0.85 2.19
C HIS A 237 7.28 -0.53 0.76
N TYR A 238 7.13 0.76 0.48
CA TYR A 238 6.63 1.25 -0.80
C TYR A 238 7.21 2.62 -1.16
N PRO A 239 7.26 3.01 -2.45
CA PRO A 239 7.70 4.33 -2.88
C PRO A 239 6.68 5.40 -2.46
N SER A 240 7.03 6.23 -1.48
CA SER A 240 6.11 7.23 -0.92
C SER A 240 5.78 8.40 -1.86
N GLY A 241 6.49 8.56 -2.98
CA GLY A 241 6.22 9.55 -4.02
C GLY A 241 5.17 9.12 -5.05
N SER A 242 4.82 7.83 -5.08
CA SER A 242 3.85 7.25 -6.01
C SER A 242 2.41 7.67 -5.70
N PRO A 243 1.47 7.57 -6.66
CA PRO A 243 0.05 7.69 -6.36
C PRO A 243 -0.35 6.78 -5.19
N LEU A 244 -1.07 7.31 -4.22
CA LEU A 244 -1.42 6.57 -3.00
C LEU A 244 -2.27 5.34 -3.29
N ASN A 245 -3.11 5.41 -4.33
CA ASN A 245 -3.94 4.29 -4.75
C ASN A 245 -3.13 3.10 -5.26
N ASN A 246 -1.93 3.31 -5.83
CA ASN A 246 -1.08 2.21 -6.28
C ASN A 246 -0.52 1.45 -5.08
N SER A 247 0.00 2.17 -4.08
CA SER A 247 0.50 1.58 -2.84
C SER A 247 -0.61 0.92 -2.03
N ALA A 248 -1.81 1.48 -2.04
CA ALA A 248 -2.97 0.89 -1.37
C ALA A 248 -3.44 -0.39 -2.06
N TYR A 249 -3.45 -0.42 -3.39
CA TYR A 249 -3.81 -1.60 -4.17
C TYR A 249 -2.81 -2.74 -3.98
N LEU A 250 -1.50 -2.46 -4.02
CA LEU A 250 -0.52 -3.52 -3.76
C LEU A 250 -0.52 -4.00 -2.31
N LEU A 251 -0.89 -3.13 -1.35
CA LEU A 251 -1.13 -3.57 0.02
C LEU A 251 -2.38 -4.45 0.12
N SER A 252 -3.48 -4.13 -0.58
CA SER A 252 -4.68 -4.99 -0.57
C SER A 252 -4.40 -6.36 -1.17
N GLU A 253 -3.68 -6.43 -2.30
CA GLU A 253 -3.23 -7.69 -2.88
C GLU A 253 -2.38 -8.51 -1.91
N ALA A 254 -1.44 -7.85 -1.22
CA ALA A 254 -0.57 -8.50 -0.25
C ALA A 254 -1.35 -9.03 0.98
N LEU A 255 -2.37 -8.30 1.44
CA LEU A 255 -3.27 -8.73 2.52
C LEU A 255 -4.08 -9.97 2.10
N ARG A 256 -4.70 -9.94 0.91
CA ARG A 256 -5.44 -11.09 0.36
C ARG A 256 -4.55 -12.31 0.22
N ASP A 257 -3.33 -12.13 -0.28
CA ASP A 257 -2.39 -13.22 -0.46
C ASP A 257 -2.00 -13.86 0.88
N VAL A 258 -1.75 -13.05 1.91
CA VAL A 258 -1.50 -13.56 3.27
C VAL A 258 -2.72 -14.30 3.83
N GLN A 259 -3.92 -13.75 3.67
CA GLN A 259 -5.16 -14.38 4.15
C GLN A 259 -5.38 -15.75 3.49
N LEU A 260 -5.28 -15.83 2.15
CA LEU A 260 -5.50 -17.06 1.40
C LEU A 260 -4.41 -18.11 1.64
N ARG A 261 -3.13 -17.72 1.62
CA ARG A 261 -2.01 -18.68 1.74
C ARG A 261 -1.83 -19.23 3.15
N HIS A 262 -2.10 -18.41 4.15
CA HIS A 262 -1.79 -18.74 5.53
C HIS A 262 -3.02 -18.95 6.40
N GLY A 263 -4.23 -18.82 5.83
CA GLY A 263 -5.47 -18.94 6.58
C GLY A 263 -5.48 -18.01 7.78
N ALA A 264 -5.14 -16.74 7.57
CA ALA A 264 -5.04 -15.72 8.61
C ALA A 264 -6.33 -14.88 8.65
N PRO A 265 -7.40 -15.33 9.34
CA PRO A 265 -8.73 -14.71 9.30
C PRO A 265 -8.83 -13.43 10.15
N ARG A 266 -7.72 -12.95 10.68
CA ARG A 266 -7.66 -11.76 11.53
C ARG A 266 -6.38 -11.03 11.23
N PHE A 267 -6.46 -9.74 10.98
CA PHE A 267 -5.27 -8.90 10.86
C PHE A 267 -5.48 -7.53 11.47
N HIS A 268 -4.36 -6.84 11.66
CA HIS A 268 -4.29 -5.52 12.25
C HIS A 268 -3.43 -4.61 11.40
N LEU A 269 -3.81 -3.33 11.34
CA LEU A 269 -3.08 -2.30 10.62
C LEU A 269 -2.64 -1.22 11.59
N LEU A 270 -1.33 -0.97 11.63
CA LEU A 270 -0.72 0.17 12.30
C LEU A 270 -0.14 1.08 11.24
N ALA A 271 -0.55 2.34 11.23
CA ALA A 271 -0.17 3.25 10.17
C ALA A 271 0.20 4.62 10.71
N HIS A 272 1.25 5.20 10.15
CA HIS A 272 1.77 6.52 10.54
C HIS A 272 1.65 7.52 9.40
N SER A 273 1.26 8.75 9.73
CA SER A 273 1.24 9.85 8.77
C SER A 273 0.47 9.47 7.50
N MET A 274 1.04 9.73 6.32
CA MET A 274 0.50 9.34 5.02
C MET A 274 0.14 7.84 4.92
N GLY A 275 0.85 6.98 5.65
CA GLY A 275 0.57 5.54 5.70
C GLY A 275 -0.85 5.22 6.14
N GLY A 276 -1.47 6.06 6.99
CA GLY A 276 -2.87 5.88 7.40
C GLY A 276 -3.86 6.06 6.25
N LEU A 277 -3.52 6.90 5.27
CA LEU A 277 -4.32 7.08 4.05
C LEU A 277 -4.21 5.83 3.16
N VAL A 278 -2.98 5.32 2.98
CA VAL A 278 -2.70 4.09 2.22
C VAL A 278 -3.40 2.89 2.84
N ALA A 279 -3.24 2.70 4.16
CA ALA A 279 -3.82 1.58 4.91
C ALA A 279 -5.35 1.62 4.89
N ARG A 280 -5.97 2.80 5.07
CA ARG A 280 -7.43 2.89 4.98
C ARG A 280 -7.93 2.59 3.57
N ARG A 281 -7.23 3.08 2.53
CA ARG A 281 -7.61 2.78 1.15
C ARG A 281 -7.43 1.31 0.79
N SER A 282 -6.39 0.64 1.30
CA SER A 282 -6.21 -0.79 1.04
C SER A 282 -7.36 -1.62 1.61
N VAL A 283 -7.89 -1.25 2.79
CA VAL A 283 -9.08 -1.90 3.36
C VAL A 283 -10.31 -1.69 2.48
N GLN A 284 -10.50 -0.50 1.90
CA GLN A 284 -11.61 -0.25 0.97
C GLN A 284 -11.49 -1.01 -0.36
N LEU A 285 -10.28 -1.44 -0.72
CA LEU A 285 -10.01 -2.24 -1.91
C LEU A 285 -10.13 -3.74 -1.63
N LEU A 286 -10.25 -4.17 -0.39
CA LEU A 286 -10.58 -5.55 -0.07
C LEU A 286 -12.07 -5.80 -0.35
N ASP A 287 -12.41 -7.03 -0.75
CA ASP A 287 -13.80 -7.45 -0.79
C ASP A 287 -14.41 -7.47 0.63
N PRO A 288 -15.74 -7.45 0.77
CA PRO A 288 -16.40 -7.44 2.08
C PRO A 288 -15.99 -8.59 3.01
N GLY A 289 -15.68 -9.77 2.45
CA GLY A 289 -15.22 -10.93 3.22
C GLY A 289 -13.82 -10.70 3.77
N SER A 290 -12.86 -10.39 2.91
CA SER A 290 -11.47 -10.17 3.33
C SER A 290 -11.31 -8.95 4.26
N SER A 291 -12.07 -7.87 4.02
CA SER A 291 -12.04 -6.70 4.90
C SER A 291 -12.63 -6.97 6.29
N ALA A 292 -13.56 -7.90 6.41
CA ALA A 292 -14.19 -8.26 7.69
C ALA A 292 -13.18 -8.82 8.73
N ASP A 293 -12.03 -9.29 8.28
CA ASP A 293 -10.97 -9.82 9.13
C ASP A 293 -10.12 -8.72 9.81
N LEU A 294 -10.35 -7.44 9.48
CA LEU A 294 -9.67 -6.32 10.15
C LEU A 294 -10.22 -6.12 11.57
N CYS A 295 -9.45 -6.47 12.60
CA CYS A 295 -9.88 -6.27 13.99
C CYS A 295 -9.39 -4.94 14.60
N LEU A 296 -8.17 -4.49 14.27
CA LEU A 296 -7.58 -3.25 14.80
C LEU A 296 -7.03 -2.40 13.66
N PHE A 297 -7.42 -1.14 13.63
CA PHE A 297 -6.81 -0.13 12.79
C PHE A 297 -6.30 1.00 13.68
N MET A 298 -4.99 1.04 13.94
CA MET A 298 -4.37 2.10 14.73
C MET A 298 -3.66 3.08 13.81
N THR A 299 -3.95 4.37 14.00
CA THR A 299 -3.37 5.45 13.17
C THR A 299 -2.69 6.48 14.05
N LEU A 300 -1.49 6.89 13.64
CA LEU A 300 -0.66 7.86 14.35
C LEU A 300 -0.39 9.06 13.44
N SER A 301 -0.91 10.23 13.81
CA SER A 301 -0.68 11.51 13.11
C SER A 301 -1.05 11.52 11.61
N THR A 302 -2.08 10.75 11.23
CA THR A 302 -2.53 10.66 9.83
C THR A 302 -3.19 11.97 9.37
N PRO A 303 -2.78 12.56 8.23
CA PRO A 303 -3.39 13.76 7.68
C PRO A 303 -4.71 13.43 6.94
N TRP A 304 -5.80 13.17 7.65
CA TRP A 304 -7.09 12.76 7.07
C TRP A 304 -7.74 13.79 6.15
N ASP A 305 -7.42 15.07 6.32
CA ASP A 305 -7.84 16.16 5.43
C ASP A 305 -6.72 16.61 4.47
N GLY A 306 -5.66 15.81 4.36
CA GLY A 306 -4.51 16.10 3.53
C GLY A 306 -3.57 17.12 4.14
N HIS A 307 -2.67 17.65 3.31
CA HIS A 307 -1.60 18.53 3.75
C HIS A 307 -1.55 19.82 2.93
N PRO A 308 -1.63 21.02 3.53
CA PRO A 308 -1.62 22.29 2.79
C PRO A 308 -0.39 22.48 1.88
N ALA A 309 0.76 21.93 2.26
CA ALA A 309 1.95 21.97 1.39
C ALA A 309 1.78 21.16 0.10
N ALA A 310 1.02 20.07 0.10
CA ALA A 310 0.71 19.30 -1.10
C ALA A 310 -0.14 20.14 -2.07
N ALA A 311 -1.17 20.83 -1.58
CA ALA A 311 -1.95 21.76 -2.40
C ALA A 311 -1.09 22.90 -2.98
N ARG A 312 -0.17 23.46 -2.18
CA ARG A 312 0.79 24.47 -2.69
C ARG A 312 1.71 23.89 -3.77
N GLY A 313 2.20 22.67 -3.59
CA GLY A 313 3.00 21.95 -4.58
C GLY A 313 2.23 21.74 -5.88
N VAL A 314 0.99 21.24 -5.81
CA VAL A 314 0.10 21.08 -6.99
C VAL A 314 -0.14 22.41 -7.70
N ALA A 315 -0.33 23.51 -6.96
CA ALA A 315 -0.67 24.81 -7.55
C ALA A 315 0.54 25.58 -8.11
N ARG A 316 1.77 25.33 -7.62
CA ARG A 316 2.92 26.22 -7.87
C ARG A 316 4.21 25.52 -8.29
N ALA A 317 4.35 24.21 -8.09
CA ALA A 317 5.58 23.51 -8.44
C ALA A 317 5.70 23.34 -9.96
N PRO A 318 6.90 23.45 -10.53
CA PRO A 318 7.13 23.21 -11.96
C PRO A 318 6.85 21.75 -12.34
N VAL A 319 7.06 20.84 -11.38
CA VAL A 319 6.83 19.40 -11.51
C VAL A 319 6.01 18.96 -10.31
N VAL A 320 4.89 18.28 -10.56
CA VAL A 320 3.96 17.89 -9.50
C VAL A 320 4.15 16.41 -9.18
N ALA A 321 4.60 16.10 -7.97
CA ALA A 321 4.65 14.73 -7.49
C ALA A 321 3.24 14.13 -7.46
N PRO A 322 3.03 12.91 -7.99
CA PRO A 322 1.71 12.29 -8.04
C PRO A 322 1.03 12.22 -6.66
N VAL A 323 1.80 11.87 -5.62
CA VAL A 323 1.32 11.82 -4.23
C VAL A 323 0.74 13.15 -3.74
N TRP A 324 1.25 14.30 -4.22
CA TRP A 324 0.72 15.60 -3.81
C TRP A 324 -0.69 15.85 -4.31
N ARG A 325 -1.06 15.28 -5.47
CA ARG A 325 -2.44 15.36 -5.97
C ARG A 325 -3.39 14.59 -5.06
N ASP A 326 -2.96 13.45 -4.51
CA ASP A 326 -3.77 12.66 -3.59
C ASP A 326 -3.80 13.28 -2.18
N MET A 327 -2.72 13.90 -1.73
CA MET A 327 -2.63 14.52 -0.40
C MET A 327 -3.08 15.99 -0.33
N ALA A 328 -3.39 16.63 -1.45
CA ALA A 328 -3.93 18.00 -1.43
C ALA A 328 -5.31 18.00 -0.75
N PRO A 329 -5.58 18.90 0.22
CA PRO A 329 -6.91 19.04 0.80
C PRO A 329 -8.00 19.18 -0.27
N GLY A 330 -9.09 18.45 -0.09
CA GLY A 330 -10.17 18.37 -1.07
C GLY A 330 -9.85 17.52 -2.32
N SER A 331 -8.73 16.81 -2.38
CA SER A 331 -8.46 15.86 -3.46
C SER A 331 -9.56 14.80 -3.56
N ARG A 332 -9.74 14.27 -4.76
CA ARG A 332 -10.66 13.14 -5.00
C ARG A 332 -10.34 11.96 -4.09
N TYR A 333 -9.07 11.62 -3.96
CA TYR A 333 -8.62 10.49 -3.13
C TYR A 333 -9.09 10.63 -1.68
N LEU A 334 -8.94 11.82 -1.07
CA LEU A 334 -9.37 12.08 0.30
C LEU A 334 -10.89 12.16 0.46
N GLN A 335 -11.61 12.57 -0.58
CA GLN A 335 -13.08 12.54 -0.58
C GLN A 335 -13.59 11.09 -0.60
N GLU A 336 -12.99 10.22 -1.41
CA GLU A 336 -13.38 8.80 -1.55
C GLU A 336 -12.99 7.96 -0.32
N LEU A 337 -11.98 8.37 0.45
CA LEU A 337 -11.46 7.62 1.60
C LEU A 337 -12.50 7.36 2.72
N PHE A 338 -13.55 8.18 2.78
CA PHE A 338 -14.65 8.04 3.75
C PHE A 338 -15.99 7.68 3.10
N ALA A 339 -16.02 7.45 1.78
CA ALA A 339 -17.24 7.04 1.07
C ALA A 339 -17.70 5.63 1.51
N THR A 340 -16.75 4.74 1.77
CA THR A 340 -17.00 3.43 2.40
C THR A 340 -16.49 3.47 3.85
N PRO A 341 -17.34 3.16 4.84
CA PRO A 341 -16.90 3.05 6.23
C PRO A 341 -15.93 1.87 6.40
N LEU A 342 -15.17 1.88 7.49
CA LEU A 342 -14.44 0.67 7.89
C LEU A 342 -15.46 -0.43 8.28
N PRO A 343 -15.08 -1.72 8.18
CA PRO A 343 -15.90 -2.81 8.70
C PRO A 343 -16.36 -2.52 10.13
N ALA A 344 -17.62 -2.81 10.45
CA ALA A 344 -18.24 -2.40 11.73
C ALA A 344 -17.54 -2.96 12.97
N GLN A 345 -16.91 -4.14 12.84
CA GLN A 345 -16.10 -4.79 13.85
C GLN A 345 -14.71 -4.15 14.05
N ALA A 346 -14.20 -3.43 13.05
CA ALA A 346 -12.85 -2.88 13.07
C ALA A 346 -12.74 -1.78 14.13
N ARG A 347 -11.78 -1.94 15.03
CA ARG A 347 -11.51 -0.98 16.10
C ARG A 347 -10.57 0.09 15.59
N HIS A 348 -11.10 1.24 15.18
CA HIS A 348 -10.24 2.37 14.79
C HIS A 348 -9.77 3.14 16.03
N TRP A 349 -8.47 3.07 16.30
CA TRP A 349 -7.78 3.88 17.31
C TRP A 349 -7.03 5.03 16.62
N LEU A 350 -7.50 6.25 16.85
CA LEU A 350 -6.93 7.46 16.26
C LEU A 350 -6.06 8.18 17.30
N LEU A 351 -4.75 8.20 17.07
CA LEU A 351 -3.80 8.96 17.86
C LEU A 351 -3.35 10.17 17.04
N ALA A 352 -3.85 11.35 17.40
CA ALA A 352 -3.37 12.63 16.88
C ALA A 352 -2.22 13.13 17.75
N SER A 353 -1.29 13.89 17.16
CA SER A 353 -0.21 14.54 17.88
C SER A 353 -0.22 16.06 17.68
N TYR A 354 0.36 16.77 18.63
CA TYR A 354 0.60 18.21 18.53
C TYR A 354 1.84 18.61 19.35
N GLN A 355 2.48 19.70 18.93
CA GLN A 355 3.51 20.39 19.70
C GLN A 355 3.00 21.76 20.17
N PRO A 356 3.32 22.18 21.40
CA PRO A 356 2.99 23.52 21.87
C PRO A 356 3.83 24.59 21.14
N GLY A 357 3.31 25.83 21.10
CA GLY A 357 4.07 27.01 20.67
C GLY A 357 3.88 27.48 19.22
N GLY A 358 3.06 26.79 18.41
CA GLY A 358 2.69 27.23 17.06
C GLY A 358 1.50 28.20 17.04
N ARG A 359 1.43 29.07 16.00
CA ARG A 359 0.25 29.92 15.75
C ARG A 359 -1.03 29.12 15.46
N GLN A 360 -0.87 27.94 14.88
CA GLN A 360 -1.94 26.96 14.69
C GLN A 360 -1.47 25.62 15.28
N PRO A 361 -2.36 24.87 15.95
CA PRO A 361 -2.02 23.54 16.47
C PRO A 361 -1.55 22.61 15.35
N SER A 362 -0.38 22.00 15.55
CA SER A 362 0.31 21.12 14.59
C SER A 362 1.29 20.25 15.36
N ASP A 363 1.64 19.10 14.82
CA ASP A 363 2.70 18.22 15.34
C ASP A 363 4.11 18.58 14.82
N GLY A 364 4.24 19.75 14.18
CA GLY A 364 5.45 20.21 13.51
C GLY A 364 5.48 19.92 12.01
N VAL A 365 4.61 19.04 11.52
CA VAL A 365 4.45 18.70 10.11
C VAL A 365 2.99 18.88 9.68
N VAL A 366 2.09 18.06 10.23
CA VAL A 366 0.68 17.99 9.87
C VAL A 366 -0.16 18.89 10.79
N PRO A 367 -0.98 19.80 10.24
CA PRO A 367 -1.94 20.56 11.04
C PRO A 367 -2.87 19.64 11.83
N LEU A 368 -3.08 19.93 13.12
CA LEU A 368 -3.93 19.10 13.98
C LEU A 368 -5.36 18.99 13.44
N ALA A 369 -5.87 20.05 12.80
CA ALA A 369 -7.18 20.05 12.14
C ALA A 369 -7.29 18.98 11.03
N SER A 370 -6.20 18.70 10.31
CA SER A 370 -6.19 17.62 9.30
C SER A 370 -6.18 16.24 9.96
N GLN A 371 -5.46 16.09 11.08
CA GLN A 371 -5.47 14.85 11.87
C GLN A 371 -6.80 14.58 12.55
N LEU A 372 -7.60 15.62 12.79
CA LEU A 372 -8.90 15.56 13.44
C LEU A 372 -10.05 15.87 12.48
N ARG A 373 -9.95 15.48 11.20
CA ARG A 373 -11.09 15.59 10.27
C ARG A 373 -12.32 14.88 10.85
N ALA A 374 -13.48 15.54 10.82
CA ALA A 374 -14.72 15.03 11.43
C ALA A 374 -15.03 13.57 11.08
N ALA A 375 -15.02 13.22 9.79
CA ALA A 375 -15.28 11.85 9.33
C ALA A 375 -14.31 10.79 9.88
N ALA A 376 -13.07 11.18 10.22
CA ALA A 376 -12.11 10.29 10.87
C ALA A 376 -12.40 10.14 12.37
N GLN A 377 -12.89 11.19 13.03
CA GLN A 377 -13.34 11.13 14.42
C GLN A 377 -14.60 10.28 14.55
N ASP A 378 -15.57 10.46 13.64
CA ASP A 378 -16.84 9.72 13.65
C ASP A 378 -16.62 8.20 13.46
N GLY A 379 -15.61 7.83 12.67
CA GLY A 379 -15.20 6.43 12.49
C GLY A 379 -14.31 5.87 13.60
N ALA A 380 -13.78 6.70 14.50
CA ALA A 380 -12.86 6.28 15.54
C ALA A 380 -13.61 5.73 16.76
N GLN A 381 -13.22 4.55 17.21
CA GLN A 381 -13.70 3.98 18.47
C GLN A 381 -13.04 4.66 19.69
N ARG A 382 -11.79 5.06 19.53
CA ARG A 382 -10.99 5.78 20.52
C ARG A 382 -10.19 6.86 19.84
N LEU A 383 -10.16 8.03 20.45
CA LEU A 383 -9.38 9.17 20.00
C LEU A 383 -8.48 9.65 21.15
N PHE A 384 -7.20 9.80 20.86
CA PHE A 384 -6.21 10.34 21.79
C PHE A 384 -5.47 11.49 21.10
N VAL A 385 -5.27 12.60 21.83
CA VAL A 385 -4.44 13.72 21.37
C VAL A 385 -3.21 13.76 22.28
N LEU A 386 -2.03 13.58 21.70
CA LEU A 386 -0.77 13.43 22.42
C LEU A 386 0.12 14.66 22.18
N GLU A 387 0.75 15.15 23.24
CA GLU A 387 1.77 16.21 23.13
C GLU A 387 3.08 15.60 22.62
N GLU A 388 3.17 15.41 21.31
CA GLU A 388 4.26 14.74 20.61
C GLU A 388 4.54 15.44 19.28
N SER A 389 5.77 15.30 18.78
CA SER A 389 6.07 15.69 17.40
C SER A 389 5.57 14.64 16.40
N HIS A 390 5.49 15.02 15.13
CA HIS A 390 5.01 14.17 14.06
C HIS A 390 5.68 12.80 14.03
N THR A 391 7.00 12.75 14.20
CA THR A 391 7.78 11.50 14.27
C THR A 391 8.01 11.03 15.71
N GLY A 392 8.04 11.94 16.69
CA GLY A 392 8.19 11.61 18.11
C GLY A 392 7.09 10.70 18.65
N ILE A 393 5.88 10.77 18.08
CA ILE A 393 4.78 9.86 18.41
C ILE A 393 5.14 8.37 18.20
N LEU A 394 6.06 8.04 17.28
CA LEU A 394 6.56 6.66 17.05
C LEU A 394 7.54 6.19 18.12
N LEU A 395 8.14 7.12 18.86
CA LEU A 395 9.11 6.86 19.92
C LEU A 395 8.49 6.99 21.31
N SER A 396 7.28 7.54 21.39
CA SER A 396 6.59 7.84 22.64
C SER A 396 6.25 6.59 23.46
N GLN A 397 6.58 6.62 24.75
CA GLN A 397 6.13 5.61 25.71
C GLN A 397 4.60 5.57 25.81
N ARG A 398 3.93 6.72 25.62
CA ARG A 398 2.48 6.80 25.65
C ARG A 398 1.86 6.05 24.47
N SER A 399 2.41 6.22 23.26
CA SER A 399 1.96 5.47 22.07
C SER A 399 2.17 3.97 22.25
N GLN A 400 3.31 3.53 22.80
CA GLN A 400 3.56 2.11 23.10
C GLN A 400 2.55 1.56 24.11
N ALA A 401 2.22 2.32 25.16
CA ALA A 401 1.22 1.90 26.15
C ALA A 401 -0.18 1.81 25.55
N LEU A 402 -0.56 2.74 24.67
CA LEU A 402 -1.84 2.70 23.96
C LEU A 402 -1.90 1.54 22.96
N LEU A 403 -0.79 1.23 22.27
CA LEU A 403 -0.68 0.07 21.39
C LEU A 403 -0.89 -1.23 22.15
N ARG A 404 -0.15 -1.46 23.24
CA ARG A 404 -0.34 -2.63 24.10
C ARG A 404 -1.79 -2.76 24.53
N ARG A 405 -2.36 -1.68 25.07
CA ARG A 405 -3.76 -1.65 25.47
C ARG A 405 -4.72 -2.02 24.34
N ALA A 406 -4.51 -1.49 23.13
CA ALA A 406 -5.37 -1.79 21.99
C ALA A 406 -5.30 -3.27 21.59
N LEU A 407 -4.10 -3.87 21.62
CA LEU A 407 -3.88 -5.28 21.32
C LEU A 407 -4.40 -6.20 22.44
N ASP A 408 -4.20 -5.84 23.70
CA ASP A 408 -4.68 -6.59 24.87
C ASP A 408 -6.20 -6.61 24.95
N GLU A 409 -6.86 -5.52 24.52
CA GLU A 409 -8.33 -5.44 24.47
C GLU A 409 -8.93 -6.32 23.35
N LEU A 410 -8.14 -6.82 22.39
CA LEU A 410 -8.64 -7.68 21.30
C LEU A 410 -9.21 -9.00 21.86
N PRO A 411 -10.35 -9.46 21.33
CA PRO A 411 -10.95 -10.72 21.77
C PRO A 411 -10.03 -11.90 21.44
N ALA A 412 -10.22 -13.00 22.16
CA ALA A 412 -9.49 -14.25 21.91
C ALA A 412 -9.86 -14.84 20.54
N GLU A 413 -11.13 -14.74 20.14
CA GLU A 413 -11.64 -15.24 18.85
C GLU A 413 -12.47 -14.16 18.13
N GLY A 414 -12.44 -14.17 16.79
CA GLY A 414 -13.11 -13.19 15.94
C GLY A 414 -12.63 -11.74 16.12
N CYS A 415 -13.34 -10.78 15.52
CA CYS A 415 -13.11 -9.34 15.73
C CYS A 415 -14.23 -8.66 16.54
N GLY A 416 -15.32 -9.40 16.81
CA GLY A 416 -16.48 -8.92 17.57
C GLY A 416 -16.14 -8.54 19.02
N ARG A 417 -17.06 -7.85 19.69
CA ARG A 417 -16.95 -7.61 21.13
C ARG A 417 -17.59 -8.74 21.92
#